data_AF-A0A542I6M7-F1
#
_entry.id   AF-A0A542I6M7-F1
#
_cell.length_a   1.000
_cell.length_b   1.000
_cell.length_c   1.000
_cell.angle_alpha   90.00
_cell.angle_beta   90.00
_cell.angle_gamma   90.00
#
_symmetry.space_group_name_H-M   'P 1'
#
loop_
_entity.id
_entity.type
_entity.pdbx_description
1 polymer ?
#
loop_
_entity_poly.entity_id
_entity_poly.type
_entity_poly.pdbx_seq_one_letter_code
_entity_poly.pdbx_strand_id
1 'polypeptide(L)'
;MELFSDKPALAAAALTRLVAADAKAKGRPAGSLQAFLSDLVVRNGPSIVEQLAIELARQHLATLEKLAKATGRPAARYLDDIELAAAMDESMGRDAKDLGDTNNM
;
A
#
# COMPACT_ATOMS: atom_id res chain seq x y z
N MET A 1 2.69 0.15 -24.69
CA MET A 1 1.56 0.85 -24.07
C MET A 1 0.93 -0.14 -23.11
N GLU A 2 1.22 -0.05 -21.81
CA GLU A 2 0.62 -0.96 -20.82
C GLU A 2 -0.89 -0.70 -20.78
N LEU A 3 -1.70 -1.71 -21.12
CA LEU A 3 -3.15 -1.63 -20.98
C LEU A 3 -3.49 -1.64 -19.49
N PHE A 4 -3.57 -0.46 -18.88
CA PHE A 4 -4.14 -0.33 -17.55
C PHE A 4 -5.64 -0.59 -17.65
N SER A 5 -6.09 -1.72 -17.10
CA SER A 5 -7.51 -2.07 -17.10
C SER A 5 -8.28 -1.16 -16.16
N ASP A 6 -9.43 -0.67 -16.62
CA ASP A 6 -10.38 0.10 -15.81
C ASP A 6 -11.13 -0.77 -14.77
N LYS A 7 -10.90 -2.09 -14.76
CA LYS A 7 -11.48 -2.97 -13.74
C LYS A 7 -10.76 -2.76 -12.41
N PRO A 8 -11.46 -2.41 -11.31
CA PRO A 8 -10.85 -2.12 -10.01
C PRO A 8 -9.91 -3.22 -9.51
N ALA A 9 -10.27 -4.49 -9.68
CA ALA A 9 -9.45 -5.62 -9.26
C ALA A 9 -8.10 -5.68 -10.00
N LEU A 10 -8.08 -5.40 -11.31
CA LEU A 10 -6.85 -5.38 -12.09
C LEU A 10 -6.01 -4.14 -11.77
N ALA A 11 -6.64 -2.99 -11.55
CA ALA A 11 -5.97 -1.78 -11.10
C ALA A 11 -5.30 -1.97 -9.73
N ALA A 12 -5.96 -2.62 -8.77
CA ALA A 12 -5.39 -2.97 -7.46
C ALA A 12 -4.15 -3.87 -7.59
N ALA A 13 -4.22 -4.88 -8.45
CA ALA A 13 -3.10 -5.78 -8.69
C ALA A 13 -1.93 -5.09 -9.42
N ALA A 14 -2.21 -4.12 -10.30
CA ALA A 14 -1.20 -3.30 -10.95
C ALA A 14 -0.51 -2.36 -9.94
N LEU A 15 -1.29 -1.67 -9.10
CA LEU A 15 -0.77 -0.80 -8.05
C LEU A 15 0.14 -1.56 -7.08
N THR A 16 -0.27 -2.75 -6.65
CA THR A 16 0.54 -3.62 -5.77
C THR A 16 1.91 -3.94 -6.40
N ARG A 17 1.97 -4.18 -7.72
CA ARG A 17 3.24 -4.43 -8.42
C ARG A 17 4.10 -3.18 -8.51
N LEU A 18 3.51 -2.01 -8.74
CA LEU A 18 4.22 -0.73 -8.76
C LEU A 18 4.84 -0.44 -7.39
N VAL A 19 4.08 -0.56 -6.31
CA VAL A 19 4.59 -0.39 -4.94
C VAL A 19 5.74 -1.37 -4.64
N ALA A 20 5.60 -2.64 -5.06
CA ALA A 20 6.66 -3.63 -4.86
C ALA A 20 7.93 -3.30 -5.67
N ALA A 21 7.79 -2.69 -6.86
CA ALA A 21 8.93 -2.22 -7.65
C ALA A 21 9.61 -1.02 -6.98
N ASP A 22 8.84 -0.05 -6.49
CA ASP A 22 9.34 1.13 -5.78
C ASP A 22 10.08 0.77 -4.49
N ALA A 23 9.54 -0.17 -3.71
CA ALA A 23 10.18 -0.67 -2.49
C ALA A 23 11.56 -1.29 -2.78
N LYS A 24 11.69 -2.03 -3.90
CA LYS A 24 12.97 -2.61 -4.35
C LYS A 24 13.94 -1.55 -4.86
N ALA A 25 13.45 -0.45 -5.43
CA ALA A 25 14.25 0.62 -5.99
C ALA A 25 14.88 1.57 -4.93
N LYS A 26 14.70 1.30 -3.62
CA LYS A 26 15.24 2.07 -2.49
C LYS A 26 14.92 3.57 -2.56
N GLY A 27 13.67 3.92 -2.87
CA GLY A 27 13.18 5.28 -2.69
C GLY A 27 13.49 6.27 -3.82
N ARG A 28 13.85 5.81 -5.03
CA ARG A 28 13.52 6.61 -6.23
C ARG A 28 12.06 6.34 -6.54
N PRO A 29 11.12 7.24 -6.21
CA PRO A 29 9.76 7.08 -6.70
C PRO A 29 9.88 7.12 -8.21
N ALA A 30 9.57 6.02 -8.89
CA ALA A 30 9.17 6.17 -10.26
C ALA A 30 7.92 7.06 -10.18
N GLY A 31 7.87 8.18 -10.90
CA GLY A 31 6.65 8.97 -11.04
C GLY A 31 5.45 8.14 -11.57
N SER A 32 5.64 6.85 -11.81
CA SER A 32 4.68 5.83 -12.20
C SER A 32 3.54 5.65 -11.19
N LEU A 33 3.74 5.72 -9.87
CA LEU A 33 2.64 5.49 -8.91
C LEU A 33 1.62 6.62 -8.95
N GLN A 34 2.10 7.86 -8.85
CA GLN A 34 1.25 9.05 -8.94
C GLN A 34 0.63 9.19 -10.32
N ALA A 35 1.40 8.94 -11.39
CA ALA A 35 0.87 8.96 -12.75
C ALA A 35 -0.22 7.88 -12.94
N PHE A 36 0.00 6.66 -12.44
CA PHE A 36 -0.99 5.58 -12.50
C PHE A 36 -2.30 5.95 -11.81
N LEU A 37 -2.24 6.49 -10.59
CA LEU A 37 -3.44 6.90 -9.86
C LEU A 37 -4.14 8.08 -10.53
N SER A 38 -3.38 9.07 -11.01
CA SER A 38 -3.92 10.23 -11.72
C SER A 38 -4.63 9.79 -13.00
N ASP A 39 -4.00 8.95 -13.80
CA ASP A 39 -4.56 8.40 -15.03
C ASP A 39 -5.82 7.57 -14.76
N LEU A 40 -5.83 6.78 -13.68
CA LEU A 40 -7.00 5.99 -13.29
C LEU A 40 -8.19 6.88 -12.94
N VAL A 41 -7.96 7.94 -12.17
CA VAL A 41 -8.99 8.93 -11.80
C VAL A 41 -9.48 9.71 -13.01
N VAL A 42 -8.59 10.15 -13.90
CA VAL A 42 -8.96 10.90 -15.12
C VAL A 42 -9.88 10.05 -16.02
N ARG A 43 -9.61 8.74 -16.15
CA ARG A 43 -10.43 7.86 -17.00
C ARG A 43 -11.76 7.42 -16.38
N ASN A 44 -11.80 7.25 -15.06
CA ASN A 44 -12.93 6.58 -14.38
C ASN A 44 -13.71 7.48 -13.40
N GLY A 45 -13.23 8.70 -13.17
CA GLY A 45 -13.71 9.59 -12.12
C GLY A 45 -13.18 9.22 -10.73
N PRO A 46 -13.36 10.11 -9.72
CA PRO A 46 -12.79 9.94 -8.39
C PRO A 46 -13.36 8.76 -7.60
N SER A 47 -14.56 8.27 -7.92
CA SER A 47 -15.17 7.12 -7.25
C SER A 47 -14.39 5.82 -7.46
N ILE A 48 -13.52 5.75 -8.47
CA ILE A 48 -12.65 4.59 -8.70
C ILE A 48 -11.69 4.34 -7.53
N VAL A 49 -11.33 5.38 -6.77
CA VAL A 49 -10.40 5.27 -5.64
C VAL A 49 -11.00 4.44 -4.51
N GLU A 50 -12.29 4.60 -4.23
CA GLU A 50 -13.00 3.79 -3.23
C GLU A 50 -13.03 2.31 -3.65
N GLN A 51 -13.39 2.05 -4.91
CA GLN A 51 -13.42 0.69 -5.44
C GLN A 51 -12.02 0.05 -5.43
N LEU A 52 -11.00 0.84 -5.76
CA LEU A 52 -9.61 0.41 -5.69
C LEU A 52 -9.19 0.03 -4.27
N ALA A 53 -9.55 0.84 -3.27
CA ALA A 53 -9.26 0.55 -1.86
C ALA A 53 -9.93 -0.75 -1.39
N ILE A 54 -11.20 -0.95 -1.75
CA ILE A 54 -11.94 -2.18 -1.46
C ILE A 54 -11.26 -3.40 -2.09
N GLU A 55 -10.85 -3.30 -3.37
CA GLU A 55 -10.19 -4.40 -4.06
C GLU A 55 -8.80 -4.70 -3.51
N LEU A 56 -8.04 -3.69 -3.08
CA LEU A 56 -6.77 -3.89 -2.38
C LEU A 56 -6.99 -4.67 -1.08
N ALA A 57 -7.98 -4.31 -0.28
CA ALA A 57 -8.32 -5.01 0.95
C ALA A 57 -8.73 -6.47 0.69
N ARG A 58 -9.58 -6.73 -0.32
CA ARG A 58 -9.99 -8.08 -0.72
C ARG A 58 -8.79 -8.94 -1.15
N GLN A 59 -7.90 -8.38 -1.97
CA GLN A 59 -6.71 -9.08 -2.45
C GLN A 59 -5.70 -9.35 -1.33
N HIS A 60 -5.55 -8.39 -0.40
CA HIS A 60 -4.72 -8.56 0.78
C HIS A 60 -5.23 -9.70 1.65
N LEU A 61 -6.53 -9.71 1.98
CA LEU A 61 -7.15 -10.79 2.76
C LEU A 61 -6.99 -12.16 2.08
N ALA A 62 -7.26 -12.25 0.79
CA ALA A 62 -7.09 -13.50 0.04
C ALA A 62 -5.62 -13.98 0.02
N THR A 63 -4.66 -13.06 0.06
CA THR A 63 -3.24 -13.39 0.18
C THR A 63 -2.90 -13.92 1.56
N LEU A 64 -3.43 -13.29 2.62
CA LEU A 64 -3.23 -13.76 3.99
C LEU A 64 -3.86 -15.14 4.23
N GLU A 65 -5.03 -15.42 3.67
CA GLU A 65 -5.65 -16.75 3.75
C GLU A 65 -4.79 -17.83 3.08
N LYS A 66 -4.23 -17.54 1.91
CA LYS A 66 -3.30 -18.45 1.22
C LYS A 66 -2.05 -18.70 2.06
N LEU A 67 -1.50 -17.64 2.66
CA LEU A 67 -0.33 -17.74 3.52
C LEU A 67 -0.64 -18.54 4.80
N ALA A 68 -1.80 -18.31 5.41
CA ALA A 68 -2.26 -19.04 6.57
C ALA A 68 -2.38 -20.54 6.28
N LYS A 69 -2.96 -20.89 5.13
CA LYS A 69 -3.03 -22.28 4.67
C LYS A 69 -1.64 -22.89 4.44
N ALA A 70 -0.71 -22.14 3.86
CA ALA A 70 0.63 -22.62 3.54
C ALA A 70 1.53 -22.80 4.78
N THR A 71 1.31 -22.00 5.83
CA THR A 71 2.19 -21.92 7.01
C THR A 71 1.58 -22.55 8.26
N GLY A 72 0.27 -22.83 8.27
CA GLY A 72 -0.46 -23.25 9.45
C GLY A 72 -0.67 -22.14 10.50
N ARG A 73 -0.18 -20.92 10.26
CA ARG A 73 -0.38 -19.76 11.13
C ARG A 73 -1.72 -19.09 10.81
N PRO A 74 -2.53 -18.66 11.80
CA PRO A 74 -3.77 -17.93 11.53
C PRO A 74 -3.53 -16.62 10.78
N ALA A 75 -4.41 -16.27 9.84
CA ALA A 75 -4.32 -15.02 9.07
C ALA A 75 -4.27 -13.77 9.98
N ALA A 76 -5.02 -13.79 11.09
CA ALA A 76 -5.02 -12.71 12.08
C ALA A 76 -3.63 -12.38 12.63
N ARG A 77 -2.73 -13.36 12.76
CA ARG A 77 -1.37 -13.11 13.24
C ARG A 77 -0.54 -12.25 12.29
N TYR A 78 -0.79 -12.35 10.98
CA TYR A 78 -0.11 -11.49 10.02
C TYR A 78 -0.67 -10.06 10.05
N LEU A 79 -1.95 -9.88 10.39
CA LEU A 79 -2.54 -8.56 10.61
C LEU A 79 -1.96 -7.92 11.88
N ASP A 80 -1.90 -8.66 13.00
CA ASP A 80 -1.25 -8.21 14.23
C ASP A 80 0.18 -7.70 13.95
N ASP A 81 0.96 -8.47 13.18
CA ASP A 81 2.35 -8.14 12.82
C ASP A 81 2.41 -6.83 11.97
N ILE A 82 1.45 -6.63 11.06
CA ILE A 82 1.35 -5.40 10.24
C ILE A 82 0.96 -4.20 11.08
N GLU A 83 -0.04 -4.33 11.96
CA GLU A 83 -0.49 -3.27 12.85
C GLU A 83 0.62 -2.83 13.81
N LEU A 84 1.35 -3.80 14.37
CA LEU A 84 2.50 -3.53 15.24
C LEU A 84 3.61 -2.77 14.48
N ALA A 85 3.95 -3.21 13.26
CA ALA A 85 4.96 -2.53 12.46
C ALA A 85 4.57 -1.09 12.12
N ALA A 86 3.30 -0.83 11.79
CA ALA A 86 2.79 0.50 11.52
C ALA A 86 2.83 1.41 12.78
N ALA A 87 2.43 0.87 13.94
CA ALA A 87 2.48 1.61 15.20
C ALA A 87 3.91 1.98 15.60
N MET A 88 4.89 1.09 15.37
CA MET A 88 6.30 1.34 15.64
C MET A 88 6.90 2.42 14.71
N ASP A 89 6.51 2.44 13.43
CA ASP A 89 6.95 3.48 12.50
C ASP A 89 6.42 4.86 12.91
N GLU A 90 5.15 4.93 13.35
CA GLU A 90 4.55 6.16 13.86
C GLU A 90 5.22 6.68 15.14
N SER A 91 5.64 5.81 16.05
CA SER A 91 6.36 6.23 17.27
C SER A 91 7.74 6.81 16.94
N MET A 92 8.50 6.17 16.03
CA MET A 92 9.81 6.68 15.61
C MET A 92 9.70 8.05 14.90
N GLY A 93 8.65 8.26 14.11
CA GLY A 93 8.38 9.55 13.47
C GLY A 93 8.05 10.68 14.46
N ARG A 94 7.39 10.35 15.58
CA ARG A 94 7.10 11.32 16.67
C ARG A 94 8.35 11.69 17.46
N ASP A 95 9.16 10.70 17.85
CA ASP A 95 10.38 10.94 18.62
C ASP A 95 11.39 11.82 17.83
N ALA A 96 11.48 11.62 16.52
CA ALA A 96 12.30 12.47 15.64
C ALA A 96 11.79 13.92 15.53
N LYS A 97 10.48 14.14 15.66
CA LYS A 97 9.86 15.47 15.60
C LYS A 97 10.08 16.25 16.91
N ASP A 98 9.94 15.60 18.06
CA ASP A 98 10.18 16.23 19.38
C ASP A 98 11.66 16.63 19.58
N LEU A 99 12.61 15.89 19.01
CA LEU A 99 14.03 16.25 18.98
C LEU A 99 14.34 17.43 18.05
N GLY A 100 13.50 17.70 17.05
CA GLY A 100 13.63 18.84 16.15
C GLY A 100 13.15 20.16 16.76
N ASP A 101 12.12 20.10 17.61
CA ASP A 101 11.52 21.28 18.24
C ASP A 101 12.32 21.77 19.47
N THR A 102 13.15 20.93 20.09
CA THR A 102 13.97 21.28 21.26
C THR A 102 15.25 22.05 20.93
N ASN A 103 15.62 22.19 19.65
CA ASN A 103 16.81 22.93 19.19
C ASN A 103 16.51 24.36 18.71
N ASN A 104 15.30 24.87 18.94
CA ASN A 104 14.86 26.18 18.43
C ASN A 104 14.35 27.13 19.54
N MET A 105 14.96 27.09 20.73
CA MET A 105 14.79 28.07 21.82
C MET A 105 16.10 28.73 22.19
#